data_AF-A0A661CNZ3-F1
#
_entry.id   AF-A0A661CNZ3-F1
#
_cell.length_a   1.000
_cell.length_b   1.000
_cell.length_c   1.000
_cell.angle_alpha   90.00
_cell.angle_beta   90.00
_cell.angle_gamma   90.00
#
_symmetry.space_group_name_H-M   'P 1'
#
loop_
_entity.id
_entity.type
_entity.pdbx_description
1 polymer ?
#
loop_
_entity_poly.entity_id
_entity_poly.type
_entity_poly.pdbx_seq_one_letter_code
_entity_poly.pdbx_strand_id
1 'polypeptide(L)'
;MTTEQIVTLVLLTTVALMMMILAVTDHKSFKSGQHINYKPTIVSLGVLGTFIGIILGLWHFNIQNIAESLPYLLEGLKFAFLTSIFGMAVSIFLSVLQAQPNNKQDTGTIMPDIKPQLEQANRTLLAILTNANQQWKKTHRALEKWLNNQPEITQQLEQIHQSMEKLPNNQPEIKQQLDTANQTLVSILDNAKQFKITYQRYQRQHRFTKLSYDGQIFPETAKQWAAIQDNETGLIWEMKTNDGGLQDSRHYYTWYDPKGKIVGKENGGNCQGCRCDTAAYAKALNDKQLAGSNNWRVPTIEELETLFKAQSTTDKRYFLYVQPSVYCSATLYSLDNPMFWCLDFKTGKRNYNKGYGHLMLTSTYKGLNE
;
A
#
# COMPACT_ATOMS: atom_id res chain seq x y z
N MET A 1 -13.24 -31.28 1.88
CA MET A 1 -12.41 -31.08 0.68
C MET A 1 -13.38 -30.78 -0.45
N THR A 2 -13.30 -29.62 -1.09
CA THR A 2 -14.18 -29.26 -2.23
C THR A 2 -13.81 -30.10 -3.46
N THR A 3 -14.71 -30.20 -4.44
CA THR A 3 -14.44 -30.92 -5.70
C THR A 3 -13.17 -30.39 -6.39
N GLU A 4 -12.97 -29.07 -6.38
CA GLU A 4 -11.77 -28.41 -6.93
C GLU A 4 -10.47 -28.79 -6.20
N GLN A 5 -10.51 -28.91 -4.87
CA GLN A 5 -9.37 -29.36 -4.07
C GLN A 5 -8.98 -30.80 -4.39
N ILE A 6 -9.96 -31.65 -4.70
CA ILE A 6 -9.71 -33.03 -5.10
C ILE A 6 -9.07 -33.04 -6.50
N VAL A 7 -9.58 -32.25 -7.44
CA VAL A 7 -9.03 -32.14 -8.80
C VAL A 7 -7.59 -31.63 -8.78
N THR A 8 -7.30 -30.57 -8.03
CA THR A 8 -5.93 -30.04 -7.90
C THR A 8 -4.99 -31.03 -7.23
N LEU A 9 -5.43 -31.75 -6.20
CA LEU A 9 -4.62 -32.79 -5.55
C LEU A 9 -4.31 -33.96 -6.50
N VAL A 10 -5.28 -34.41 -7.27
CA VAL A 10 -5.10 -35.47 -8.28
C VAL A 10 -4.13 -35.02 -9.36
N LEU A 11 -4.29 -33.81 -9.91
CA LEU A 11 -3.36 -33.27 -10.91
C LEU A 11 -1.94 -33.11 -10.35
N LEU A 12 -1.81 -32.66 -9.09
CA LEU A 12 -0.50 -32.43 -8.49
C LEU A 12 0.23 -33.75 -8.26
N THR A 13 -0.49 -34.77 -7.79
CA THR A 13 0.08 -36.11 -7.57
C THR A 13 0.43 -36.81 -8.89
N THR A 14 -0.36 -36.65 -9.95
CA THR A 14 -0.03 -37.25 -11.27
C THR A 14 1.21 -36.60 -11.90
N VAL A 15 1.28 -35.26 -11.89
CA VAL A 15 2.45 -34.53 -12.40
C VAL A 15 3.71 -34.85 -11.57
N ALA A 16 3.59 -34.89 -10.25
CA ALA A 16 4.70 -35.27 -9.38
C ALA A 16 5.17 -36.71 -9.63
N LEU A 17 4.24 -37.65 -9.84
CA LEU A 17 4.58 -39.04 -10.13
C LEU A 17 5.29 -39.17 -11.49
N MET A 18 4.85 -38.41 -12.50
CA MET A 18 5.54 -38.35 -13.80
C MET A 18 6.98 -37.81 -13.66
N MET A 19 7.18 -36.74 -12.87
CA MET A 19 8.51 -36.22 -12.56
C MET A 19 9.38 -37.22 -11.81
N MET A 20 8.79 -37.96 -10.86
CA MET A 20 9.51 -38.99 -10.09
C MET A 20 9.90 -40.18 -10.97
N ILE A 21 9.05 -40.59 -11.92
CA ILE A 21 9.42 -41.61 -12.92
C ILE A 21 10.61 -41.13 -13.73
N LEU A 22 10.56 -39.89 -14.26
CA LEU A 22 11.66 -39.30 -15.02
C LEU A 22 12.95 -39.21 -14.19
N ALA A 23 12.84 -38.85 -12.91
CA ALA A 23 13.98 -38.77 -12.00
C ALA A 23 14.60 -40.14 -11.72
N VAL A 24 13.78 -41.18 -11.55
CA VAL A 24 14.26 -42.55 -11.37
C VAL A 24 14.89 -43.08 -12.66
N THR A 25 14.31 -42.80 -13.83
CA THR A 25 14.90 -43.21 -15.11
C THR A 25 16.23 -42.52 -15.38
N ASP A 26 16.34 -41.22 -15.07
CA ASP A 26 17.57 -40.44 -15.14
C ASP A 26 18.66 -41.04 -14.23
N HIS A 27 18.33 -41.28 -12.96
CA HIS A 27 19.29 -41.86 -12.01
C HIS A 27 19.70 -43.30 -12.36
N LYS A 28 18.79 -44.13 -12.87
CA LYS A 28 19.13 -45.49 -13.35
C LYS A 28 20.01 -45.45 -14.60
N SER A 29 19.69 -44.58 -15.55
CA SER A 29 20.47 -44.36 -16.77
C SER A 29 21.88 -43.88 -16.46
N PHE A 30 22.04 -43.00 -15.46
CA PHE A 30 23.35 -42.57 -14.96
C PHE A 30 24.20 -43.73 -14.43
N LYS A 31 23.62 -44.64 -13.65
CA LYS A 31 24.31 -45.84 -13.13
C LYS A 31 24.65 -46.88 -14.21
N SER A 32 23.93 -46.88 -15.33
CA SER A 32 24.10 -47.84 -16.43
C SER A 32 25.20 -47.44 -17.44
N GLY A 33 25.86 -46.29 -17.27
CA GLY A 33 26.96 -45.84 -18.14
C GLY A 33 26.55 -45.16 -19.45
N GLN A 34 25.27 -45.21 -19.84
CA GLN A 34 24.69 -44.44 -20.95
C GLN A 34 23.68 -43.44 -20.38
N HIS A 35 24.17 -42.29 -19.91
CA HIS A 35 23.36 -41.30 -19.20
C HIS A 35 22.49 -40.45 -20.15
N ILE A 36 21.18 -40.48 -19.92
CA ILE A 36 20.18 -39.62 -20.56
C ILE A 36 19.73 -38.60 -19.51
N ASN A 37 19.94 -37.32 -19.80
CA ASN A 37 19.66 -36.22 -18.88
C ASN A 37 18.20 -35.74 -19.01
N TYR A 38 17.34 -36.19 -18.11
CA TYR A 38 15.94 -35.76 -18.01
C TYR A 38 15.73 -34.55 -17.09
N LYS A 39 16.79 -34.01 -16.46
CA LYS A 39 16.68 -32.85 -15.56
C LYS A 39 16.00 -31.64 -16.20
N PRO A 40 16.32 -31.23 -17.46
CA PRO A 40 15.60 -30.14 -18.11
C PRO A 40 14.13 -30.48 -18.36
N THR A 41 13.84 -31.72 -18.77
CA THR A 41 12.46 -32.19 -19.02
C THR A 41 11.61 -32.16 -17.75
N ILE A 42 12.18 -32.51 -16.60
CA ILE A 42 11.51 -32.43 -15.28
C ILE A 42 11.16 -30.97 -14.93
N VAL A 43 12.08 -30.03 -15.18
CA VAL A 43 11.82 -28.59 -14.97
C VAL A 43 10.76 -28.08 -15.93
N SER A 44 10.86 -28.41 -17.22
CA SER A 44 9.85 -28.03 -18.23
C SER A 44 8.47 -28.58 -17.92
N LEU A 45 8.36 -29.78 -17.34
CA LEU A 45 7.09 -30.34 -16.88
C LEU A 45 6.53 -29.56 -15.68
N GLY A 46 7.39 -29.02 -14.81
CA GLY A 46 6.98 -28.15 -13.69
C GLY A 46 6.52 -26.77 -14.15
N VAL A 47 7.15 -26.26 -15.21
CA VAL A 47 6.71 -25.04 -15.91
C VAL A 47 5.40 -25.30 -16.66
N LEU A 48 5.18 -26.47 -17.26
CA LEU A 48 3.88 -26.80 -17.86
C LEU A 48 2.76 -26.78 -16.80
N GLY A 49 3.05 -27.26 -15.59
CA GLY A 49 2.14 -27.17 -14.45
C GLY A 49 1.73 -25.75 -14.09
N THR A 50 2.61 -24.74 -14.24
CA THR A 50 2.21 -23.34 -13.98
C THR A 50 1.22 -22.83 -14.99
N PHE A 51 1.42 -23.12 -16.28
CA PHE A 51 0.47 -22.75 -17.32
C PHE A 51 -0.91 -23.38 -17.09
N ILE A 52 -0.95 -24.67 -16.72
CA ILE A 52 -2.21 -25.37 -16.40
C ILE A 52 -2.88 -24.75 -15.16
N GLY A 53 -2.11 -24.45 -14.11
CA GLY A 53 -2.65 -23.82 -12.90
C GLY A 53 -3.26 -22.45 -13.12
N ILE A 54 -2.63 -21.62 -13.95
CA ILE A 54 -3.16 -20.31 -14.33
C ILE A 54 -4.46 -20.46 -15.14
N ILE A 55 -4.50 -21.40 -16.09
CA ILE A 55 -5.71 -21.67 -16.89
C ILE A 55 -6.86 -22.12 -15.99
N LEU A 56 -6.62 -23.05 -15.05
CA LEU A 56 -7.65 -23.51 -14.12
C LEU A 56 -8.14 -22.39 -13.20
N GLY A 57 -7.24 -21.54 -12.69
CA GLY A 57 -7.59 -20.40 -11.85
C GLY A 57 -8.38 -19.32 -12.58
N LEU A 58 -8.22 -19.20 -13.90
CA LEU A 58 -8.94 -18.23 -14.73
C LEU A 58 -10.23 -18.80 -15.36
N TRP A 59 -10.39 -20.12 -15.40
CA TRP A 59 -11.52 -20.77 -16.08
C TRP A 59 -12.88 -20.35 -15.54
N HIS A 60 -12.99 -20.17 -14.23
CA HIS A 60 -14.22 -19.74 -13.54
C HIS A 60 -14.18 -18.27 -13.12
N PHE A 61 -13.28 -17.47 -13.70
CA PHE A 61 -13.12 -16.08 -13.31
C PHE A 61 -14.23 -15.21 -13.92
N ASN A 62 -15.06 -14.61 -13.05
CA ASN A 62 -16.16 -13.74 -13.42
C ASN A 62 -15.86 -12.29 -13.01
N ILE A 63 -15.79 -11.40 -13.99
CA ILE A 63 -15.50 -9.97 -13.79
C ILE A 63 -16.65 -9.27 -13.04
N GLN A 64 -17.87 -9.78 -13.13
CA GLN A 64 -19.05 -9.21 -12.46
C GLN A 64 -19.10 -9.58 -10.97
N ASN A 65 -18.41 -10.65 -10.54
CA ASN A 65 -18.39 -11.07 -9.14
C ASN A 65 -17.00 -11.59 -8.72
N ILE A 66 -16.05 -10.65 -8.61
CA ILE A 66 -14.64 -10.93 -8.31
C ILE A 66 -14.48 -11.67 -6.97
N ALA A 67 -15.32 -11.37 -5.97
CA ALA A 67 -15.21 -11.95 -4.64
C ALA A 67 -15.40 -13.48 -4.63
N GLU A 68 -16.31 -13.99 -5.47
CA GLU A 68 -16.54 -15.44 -5.63
C GLU A 68 -15.49 -16.10 -6.51
N SER A 69 -14.85 -15.36 -7.41
CA SER A 69 -13.79 -15.88 -8.28
C SER A 69 -12.41 -15.95 -7.60
N LEU A 70 -12.19 -15.17 -6.55
CA LEU A 70 -10.91 -15.08 -5.85
C LEU A 70 -10.40 -16.43 -5.30
N PRO A 71 -11.23 -17.26 -4.64
CA PRO A 71 -10.79 -18.56 -4.13
C PRO A 71 -10.27 -19.51 -5.22
N TYR A 72 -10.95 -19.57 -6.37
CA TYR A 72 -10.55 -20.43 -7.50
C TYR A 72 -9.22 -19.97 -8.12
N LEU A 73 -9.04 -18.66 -8.26
CA LEU A 73 -7.78 -18.09 -8.74
C LEU A 73 -6.61 -18.43 -7.80
N LEU A 74 -6.82 -18.31 -6.49
CA LEU A 74 -5.80 -18.64 -5.48
C LEU A 74 -5.46 -20.13 -5.48
N GLU A 75 -6.42 -21.01 -5.75
CA GLU A 75 -6.20 -22.45 -5.86
C GLU A 75 -5.38 -22.82 -7.11
N GLY A 76 -5.71 -22.24 -8.27
CA GLY A 76 -4.92 -22.39 -9.49
C GLY A 76 -3.49 -21.85 -9.34
N LEU A 77 -3.33 -20.73 -8.63
CA LEU A 77 -2.01 -20.15 -8.34
C LEU A 77 -1.17 -21.04 -7.40
N LYS A 78 -1.78 -21.63 -6.36
CA LYS A 78 -1.09 -22.57 -5.46
C LYS A 78 -0.58 -23.80 -6.23
N PHE A 79 -1.42 -24.36 -7.10
CA PHE A 79 -1.03 -25.48 -7.97
C PHE A 79 0.16 -25.10 -8.87
N ALA A 80 0.09 -23.93 -9.51
CA ALA A 80 1.16 -23.42 -10.37
C ALA A 80 2.50 -23.32 -9.61
N PHE A 81 2.51 -22.69 -8.44
CA PHE A 81 3.74 -22.56 -7.66
C PHE A 81 4.30 -23.90 -7.19
N LEU A 82 3.46 -24.79 -6.67
CA LEU A 82 3.92 -26.07 -6.13
C LEU A 82 4.52 -26.98 -7.19
N THR A 83 3.92 -27.05 -8.38
CA THR A 83 4.43 -27.88 -9.48
C THR A 83 5.80 -27.41 -9.99
N SER A 84 6.02 -26.10 -10.09
CA SER A 84 7.33 -25.54 -10.48
C SER A 84 8.39 -25.71 -9.39
N ILE A 85 8.06 -25.44 -8.12
CA ILE A 85 8.99 -25.64 -7.00
C ILE A 85 9.41 -27.10 -6.92
N PHE A 86 8.46 -28.03 -7.07
CA PHE A 86 8.75 -29.46 -7.03
C PHE A 86 9.66 -29.90 -8.20
N GLY A 87 9.36 -29.47 -9.43
CA GLY A 87 10.19 -29.79 -10.60
C GLY A 87 11.63 -29.27 -10.47
N MET A 88 11.80 -28.04 -9.97
CA MET A 88 13.13 -27.48 -9.68
C MET A 88 13.84 -28.23 -8.56
N ALA A 89 13.15 -28.55 -7.47
CA ALA A 89 13.73 -29.27 -6.33
C ALA A 89 14.23 -30.66 -6.72
N VAL A 90 13.43 -31.43 -7.50
CA VAL A 90 13.81 -32.76 -7.99
C VAL A 90 15.03 -32.66 -8.92
N SER A 91 15.06 -31.69 -9.84
CA SER A 91 16.18 -31.47 -10.76
C SER A 91 17.49 -31.11 -10.04
N ILE A 92 17.41 -30.22 -9.04
CA ILE A 92 18.55 -29.84 -8.20
C ILE A 92 19.03 -31.06 -7.40
N PHE A 93 18.11 -31.82 -6.82
CA PHE A 93 18.44 -33.01 -6.05
C PHE A 93 19.16 -34.07 -6.89
N LEU A 94 18.70 -34.34 -8.11
CA LEU A 94 19.40 -35.21 -9.06
C LEU A 94 20.79 -34.68 -9.40
N SER A 95 20.93 -33.36 -9.56
CA SER A 95 22.22 -32.73 -9.85
C SER A 95 23.22 -32.89 -8.71
N VAL A 96 22.78 -32.81 -7.46
CA VAL A 96 23.61 -33.07 -6.28
C VAL A 96 23.99 -34.55 -6.19
N LEU A 97 23.05 -35.47 -6.42
CA LEU A 97 23.33 -36.91 -6.36
C LEU A 97 24.25 -37.42 -7.47
N GLN A 98 24.24 -36.75 -8.62
CA GLN A 98 25.04 -37.12 -9.79
C GLN A 98 26.31 -36.27 -9.95
N ALA A 99 26.65 -35.44 -8.96
CA ALA A 99 27.84 -34.62 -9.00
C ALA A 99 29.11 -35.50 -9.03
N GLN A 100 29.74 -35.63 -10.21
CA GLN A 100 31.01 -36.35 -10.36
C GLN A 100 32.20 -35.44 -10.05
N PRO A 101 33.24 -35.90 -9.32
CA PRO A 101 34.37 -35.06 -8.93
C PRO A 101 35.28 -34.61 -10.08
N ASN A 102 35.21 -35.23 -11.26
CA ASN A 102 36.26 -35.13 -12.28
C ASN A 102 35.83 -34.79 -13.71
N ASN A 103 34.59 -34.39 -13.96
CA ASN A 103 34.18 -33.95 -15.30
C ASN A 103 33.70 -32.49 -15.30
N LYS A 104 34.60 -31.56 -15.60
CA LYS A 104 34.36 -30.10 -15.67
C LYS A 104 33.53 -29.66 -16.89
N GLN A 105 32.88 -30.56 -17.62
CA GLN A 105 32.16 -30.20 -18.85
C GLN A 105 30.62 -30.17 -18.74
N ASP A 106 29.99 -30.71 -17.70
CA ASP A 106 28.50 -30.73 -17.63
C ASP A 106 27.87 -29.67 -16.73
N THR A 107 28.66 -28.91 -15.96
CA THR A 107 28.13 -27.81 -15.13
C THR A 107 27.81 -26.54 -15.93
N GLY A 108 28.23 -26.46 -17.20
CA GLY A 108 28.02 -25.30 -18.07
C GLY A 108 26.67 -25.23 -18.77
N THR A 109 25.89 -26.32 -18.81
CA THR A 109 24.67 -26.40 -19.65
C THR A 109 23.37 -26.33 -18.86
N ILE A 110 23.42 -26.28 -17.53
CA ILE A 110 22.22 -26.23 -16.67
C ILE A 110 21.67 -24.80 -16.53
N MET A 111 22.43 -23.77 -16.92
CA MET A 111 22.02 -22.36 -16.79
C MET A 111 22.33 -21.40 -17.97
N PRO A 112 22.10 -21.75 -19.26
CA PRO A 112 22.03 -20.72 -20.31
C PRO A 112 20.62 -20.17 -20.57
N ASP A 113 19.54 -20.89 -20.22
CA ASP A 113 18.22 -20.62 -20.84
C ASP A 113 17.15 -19.99 -19.90
N ILE A 114 17.29 -20.10 -18.59
CA ILE A 114 16.30 -19.50 -17.66
C ILE A 114 16.56 -18.00 -17.45
N LYS A 115 17.83 -17.58 -17.44
CA LYS A 115 18.21 -16.19 -17.18
C LYS A 115 17.62 -15.19 -18.20
N PRO A 116 17.72 -15.42 -19.53
CA PRO A 116 17.11 -14.50 -20.50
C PRO A 116 15.58 -14.52 -20.42
N GLN A 117 14.96 -15.67 -20.16
CA GLN A 117 13.50 -15.80 -20.03
C GLN A 117 12.98 -15.10 -18.76
N LEU A 118 13.71 -15.21 -17.64
CA LEU A 118 13.38 -14.53 -16.39
C LEU A 118 13.59 -13.01 -16.50
N GLU A 119 14.65 -12.57 -17.16
CA GLU A 119 14.87 -11.15 -17.47
C GLU A 119 13.82 -10.59 -18.43
N GLN A 120 13.36 -11.39 -19.40
CA GLN A 120 12.29 -11.02 -20.31
C GLN A 120 10.92 -11.00 -19.61
N ALA A 121 10.64 -11.95 -18.73
CA ALA A 121 9.44 -11.97 -17.90
C ALA A 121 9.41 -10.76 -16.95
N ASN A 122 10.53 -10.45 -16.29
CA ASN A 122 10.65 -9.26 -15.44
C ASN A 122 10.48 -7.96 -16.24
N ARG A 123 11.08 -7.86 -17.43
CA ARG A 123 10.90 -6.68 -18.32
C ARG A 123 9.46 -6.52 -18.79
N THR A 124 8.81 -7.62 -19.18
CA THR A 124 7.40 -7.60 -19.60
C THR A 124 6.50 -7.23 -18.43
N LEU A 125 6.75 -7.78 -17.25
CA LEU A 125 6.02 -7.45 -16.02
C LEU A 125 6.19 -5.97 -15.67
N LEU A 126 7.42 -5.45 -15.69
CA LEU A 126 7.69 -4.04 -15.46
C LEU A 126 6.98 -3.16 -16.50
N ALA A 127 7.01 -3.51 -17.78
CA ALA A 127 6.31 -2.79 -18.83
C ALA A 127 4.79 -2.75 -18.59
N ILE A 128 4.18 -3.89 -18.25
CA ILE A 128 2.75 -3.99 -17.90
C ILE A 128 2.44 -3.11 -16.68
N LEU A 129 3.24 -3.21 -15.62
CA LEU A 129 3.08 -2.41 -14.40
C LEU A 129 3.21 -0.91 -14.69
N THR A 130 4.18 -0.51 -15.51
CA THR A 130 4.37 0.89 -15.87
C THR A 130 3.23 1.42 -16.73
N ASN A 131 2.75 0.65 -17.71
CA ASN A 131 1.63 1.04 -18.57
C ASN A 131 0.34 1.15 -17.76
N ALA A 132 0.06 0.16 -16.90
CA ALA A 132 -1.09 0.18 -16.00
C ALA A 132 -1.03 1.39 -15.05
N ASN A 133 0.13 1.67 -14.46
CA ASN A 133 0.31 2.82 -13.58
C ASN A 133 0.17 4.16 -14.33
N GLN A 134 0.71 4.27 -15.54
CA GLN A 134 0.52 5.47 -16.36
C GLN A 134 -0.94 5.68 -16.75
N GLN A 135 -1.63 4.61 -17.16
CA GLN A 135 -3.05 4.67 -17.48
C GLN A 135 -3.87 5.09 -16.26
N TRP A 136 -3.60 4.48 -15.10
CA TRP A 136 -4.23 4.84 -13.85
C TRP A 136 -4.01 6.31 -13.51
N LYS A 137 -2.78 6.83 -13.64
CA LYS A 137 -2.47 8.25 -13.42
C LYS A 137 -3.26 9.17 -14.36
N LYS A 138 -3.41 8.82 -15.64
CA LYS A 138 -4.19 9.62 -16.60
C LYS A 138 -5.67 9.63 -16.24
N THR A 139 -6.25 8.46 -16.00
CA THR A 139 -7.66 8.31 -15.59
C THR A 139 -7.93 9.04 -14.29
N HIS A 140 -7.02 8.92 -13.32
CA HIS A 140 -7.13 9.59 -12.04
C HIS A 140 -7.14 11.11 -12.19
N ARG A 141 -6.21 11.71 -12.96
CA ARG A 141 -6.20 13.17 -13.22
C ARG A 141 -7.48 13.66 -13.90
N ALA A 142 -7.97 12.92 -14.89
CA ALA A 142 -9.22 13.27 -15.58
C ALA A 142 -10.41 13.25 -14.60
N LEU A 143 -10.46 12.22 -13.74
CA LEU A 143 -11.46 12.09 -12.71
C LEU A 143 -11.37 13.19 -11.65
N GLU A 144 -10.17 13.52 -11.16
CA GLU A 144 -9.97 14.63 -10.22
C GLU A 144 -10.42 15.96 -10.80
N LYS A 145 -10.06 16.23 -12.06
CA LYS A 145 -10.51 17.43 -12.77
C LYS A 145 -12.03 17.49 -12.84
N TRP A 146 -12.68 16.38 -13.20
CA TRP A 146 -14.15 16.30 -13.24
C TRP A 146 -14.79 16.47 -11.86
N LEU A 147 -14.21 15.87 -10.81
CA LEU A 147 -14.68 15.97 -9.42
C LEU A 147 -14.53 17.39 -8.84
N ASN A 148 -13.55 18.15 -9.31
CA ASN A 148 -13.29 19.52 -8.85
C ASN A 148 -14.15 20.57 -9.57
N ASN A 149 -14.67 20.28 -10.77
CA ASN A 149 -15.59 21.15 -11.49
C ASN A 149 -17.07 21.06 -11.02
N GLN A 150 -17.36 20.22 -10.02
CA GLN A 150 -18.71 20.07 -9.44
C GLN A 150 -19.40 21.39 -9.00
N PRO A 151 -18.72 22.41 -8.43
CA PRO A 151 -19.36 23.65 -8.01
C PRO A 151 -20.07 24.40 -9.16
N GLU A 152 -19.47 24.37 -10.35
CA GLU A 152 -20.00 25.01 -11.55
C GLU A 152 -21.27 24.30 -12.04
N ILE A 153 -21.26 22.96 -12.03
CA ILE A 153 -22.42 22.14 -12.39
C ILE A 153 -23.57 22.39 -11.40
N THR A 154 -23.28 22.47 -10.09
CA THR A 154 -24.32 22.77 -9.09
C THR A 154 -24.92 24.15 -9.26
N GLN A 155 -24.12 25.17 -9.57
CA GLN A 155 -24.63 26.52 -9.82
C GLN A 155 -25.51 26.58 -11.07
N GLN A 156 -25.11 25.93 -12.16
CA GLN A 156 -25.91 25.88 -13.39
C GLN A 156 -27.26 25.18 -13.16
N LEU A 157 -27.28 24.08 -12.40
CA LEU A 157 -28.51 23.37 -12.08
C LEU A 157 -29.46 24.21 -11.21
N GLU A 158 -28.92 24.97 -10.25
CA GLU A 158 -29.73 25.84 -9.40
C GLU A 158 -30.33 27.02 -10.19
N GLN A 159 -29.57 27.56 -11.15
CA GLN A 159 -30.08 28.57 -12.09
C GLN A 159 -31.18 28.01 -13.00
N ILE A 160 -31.04 26.78 -13.49
CA ILE A 160 -32.08 26.09 -14.28
C ILE A 160 -33.34 25.92 -13.42
N HIS A 161 -33.19 25.45 -12.17
CA HIS A 161 -34.31 25.23 -11.26
C HIS A 161 -35.10 26.53 -11.01
N GLN A 162 -34.41 27.62 -10.69
CA GLN A 162 -35.02 28.94 -10.47
C GLN A 162 -35.70 29.50 -11.73
N SER A 163 -35.16 29.20 -12.91
CA SER A 163 -35.76 29.62 -14.19
C SER A 163 -37.03 28.83 -14.48
N MET A 164 -37.08 27.55 -14.10
CA MET A 164 -38.25 26.69 -14.30
C MET A 164 -39.41 27.02 -13.37
N GLU A 165 -39.14 27.41 -12.14
CA GLU A 165 -40.19 27.80 -11.17
C GLU A 165 -41.03 29.00 -11.66
N LYS A 166 -40.45 29.83 -12.53
CA LYS A 166 -41.09 31.02 -13.11
C LYS A 166 -41.95 30.74 -14.35
N LEU A 167 -41.99 29.51 -14.85
CA LEU A 167 -42.75 29.17 -16.06
C LEU A 167 -44.27 29.14 -15.80
N PRO A 168 -45.10 29.79 -16.65
CA PRO A 168 -46.55 29.82 -16.50
C PRO A 168 -47.19 28.44 -16.69
N ASN A 169 -48.26 28.17 -15.92
CA ASN A 169 -48.88 26.85 -15.73
C ASN A 169 -49.73 26.33 -16.92
N ASN A 170 -49.43 26.79 -18.13
CA ASN A 170 -50.37 26.75 -19.26
C ASN A 170 -50.26 25.45 -20.10
N GLN A 171 -49.30 24.58 -19.78
CA GLN A 171 -49.11 23.25 -20.40
C GLN A 171 -48.67 22.23 -19.33
N PRO A 172 -49.62 21.53 -18.67
CA PRO A 172 -49.32 20.67 -17.52
C PRO A 172 -48.43 19.46 -17.87
N GLU A 173 -48.56 18.91 -19.08
CA GLU A 173 -47.74 17.78 -19.54
C GLU A 173 -46.26 18.16 -19.69
N ILE A 174 -45.97 19.35 -20.22
CA ILE A 174 -44.58 19.84 -20.36
C ILE A 174 -43.99 20.10 -18.98
N LYS A 175 -44.76 20.69 -18.08
CA LYS A 175 -44.32 20.91 -16.69
C LYS A 175 -44.00 19.60 -15.99
N GLN A 176 -44.83 18.57 -16.14
CA GLN A 176 -44.59 17.25 -15.55
C GLN A 176 -43.33 16.58 -16.10
N GLN A 177 -43.11 16.62 -17.42
CA GLN A 177 -41.88 16.08 -18.03
C GLN A 177 -40.64 16.83 -17.54
N LEU A 178 -40.76 18.15 -17.39
CA LEU A 178 -39.68 19.01 -16.94
C LEU A 178 -39.35 18.79 -15.45
N ASP A 179 -40.38 18.60 -14.61
CA ASP A 179 -40.21 18.24 -13.20
C ASP A 179 -39.53 16.87 -13.06
N THR A 180 -39.92 15.89 -13.90
CA THR A 180 -39.30 14.55 -13.93
C THR A 180 -37.83 14.62 -14.36
N ALA A 181 -37.52 15.41 -15.39
CA ALA A 181 -36.15 15.64 -15.84
C ALA A 181 -35.30 16.31 -14.74
N ASN A 182 -35.86 17.28 -14.02
CA ASN A 182 -35.17 17.94 -12.92
C ASN A 182 -34.93 17.01 -11.73
N GLN A 183 -35.91 16.19 -11.34
CA GLN A 183 -35.72 15.16 -10.32
C GLN A 183 -34.63 14.16 -10.71
N THR A 184 -34.59 13.77 -11.99
CA THR A 184 -33.54 12.90 -12.54
C THR A 184 -32.17 13.57 -12.42
N LEU A 185 -32.03 14.84 -12.80
CA LEU A 185 -30.77 15.59 -12.66
C LEU A 185 -30.30 15.72 -11.20
N VAL A 186 -31.22 15.98 -10.28
CA VAL A 186 -30.91 16.05 -8.84
C VAL A 186 -30.38 14.71 -8.33
N SER A 187 -31.00 13.58 -8.73
CA SER A 187 -30.51 12.24 -8.35
C SER A 187 -29.14 11.91 -8.95
N ILE A 188 -28.88 12.29 -10.20
CA ILE A 188 -27.56 12.13 -10.83
C ILE A 188 -26.51 12.93 -10.07
N LEU A 189 -26.83 14.15 -9.66
CA LEU A 189 -25.95 15.01 -8.88
C LEU A 189 -25.64 14.39 -7.49
N ASP A 190 -26.65 13.83 -6.81
CA ASP A 190 -26.42 13.16 -5.54
C ASP A 190 -25.52 11.93 -5.69
N ASN A 191 -25.77 11.10 -6.70
CA ASN A 191 -24.92 9.96 -7.03
C ASN A 191 -23.47 10.40 -7.32
N ALA A 192 -23.27 11.50 -8.03
CA ALA A 192 -21.94 12.08 -8.27
C ALA A 192 -21.25 12.54 -6.98
N LYS A 193 -21.99 13.16 -6.04
CA LYS A 193 -21.47 13.52 -4.71
C LYS A 193 -21.08 12.28 -3.91
N GLN A 194 -21.92 11.25 -3.90
CA GLN A 194 -21.62 9.98 -3.22
C GLN A 194 -20.41 9.29 -3.81
N PHE A 195 -20.30 9.28 -5.14
CA PHE A 195 -19.14 8.77 -5.85
C PHE A 195 -17.86 9.54 -5.45
N LYS A 196 -17.91 10.87 -5.40
CA LYS A 196 -16.78 11.71 -4.93
C LYS A 196 -16.31 11.30 -3.53
N ILE A 197 -17.23 11.19 -2.59
CA ILE A 197 -16.93 10.80 -1.20
C ILE A 197 -16.31 9.41 -1.15
N THR A 198 -16.89 8.46 -1.88
CA THR A 198 -16.44 7.06 -1.93
C THR A 198 -15.06 6.95 -2.56
N TYR A 199 -14.83 7.66 -3.66
CA TYR A 199 -13.55 7.69 -4.35
C TYR A 199 -12.44 8.28 -3.46
N GLN A 200 -12.71 9.40 -2.80
CA GLN A 200 -11.78 10.00 -1.84
C GLN A 200 -11.48 9.06 -0.67
N ARG A 201 -12.47 8.30 -0.20
CA ARG A 201 -12.29 7.29 0.85
C ARG A 201 -11.39 6.15 0.38
N TYR A 202 -11.61 5.64 -0.84
CA TYR A 202 -10.83 4.58 -1.46
C TYR A 202 -9.36 4.98 -1.61
N GLN A 203 -9.07 6.17 -2.14
CA GLN A 203 -7.69 6.63 -2.28
C GLN A 203 -6.93 6.70 -0.95
N ARG A 204 -7.59 7.20 0.09
CA ARG A 204 -6.97 7.29 1.43
C ARG A 204 -6.68 5.94 2.05
N GLN A 205 -7.47 4.90 1.74
CA GLN A 205 -7.21 3.54 2.23
C GLN A 205 -5.92 2.96 1.67
N HIS A 206 -5.48 3.41 0.49
CA HIS A 206 -4.24 2.94 -0.11
C HIS A 206 -3.03 3.82 0.22
N ARG A 207 -3.27 5.07 0.62
CA ARG A 207 -2.20 5.98 1.03
C ARG A 207 -1.59 5.56 2.37
N PHE A 208 -2.40 5.19 3.35
CA PHE A 208 -1.91 4.90 4.70
C PHE A 208 -1.96 3.42 5.01
N THR A 209 -0.96 2.93 5.73
CA THR A 209 -0.89 1.54 6.18
C THR A 209 -0.59 1.51 7.67
N LYS A 210 -1.37 0.72 8.42
CA LYS A 210 -1.20 0.55 9.86
C LYS A 210 -0.02 -0.36 10.13
N LEU A 211 0.86 0.05 11.04
CA LEU A 211 2.02 -0.74 11.46
C LEU A 211 1.90 -1.19 12.92
N SER A 212 2.36 -2.41 13.18
CA SER A 212 2.57 -2.94 14.53
C SER A 212 3.74 -2.25 15.23
N TYR A 213 3.96 -2.60 16.50
CA TYR A 213 5.09 -2.08 17.30
C TYR A 213 6.45 -2.44 16.70
N ASP A 214 6.56 -3.61 16.09
CA ASP A 214 7.75 -4.14 15.42
C ASP A 214 7.84 -3.77 13.93
N GLY A 215 6.89 -2.98 13.41
CA GLY A 215 6.91 -2.48 12.04
C GLY A 215 6.30 -3.43 11.00
N GLN A 216 5.59 -4.47 11.43
CA GLN A 216 4.82 -5.33 10.54
C GLN A 216 3.54 -4.63 10.07
N ILE A 217 3.13 -4.93 8.84
CA ILE A 217 1.89 -4.39 8.27
C ILE A 217 0.68 -5.06 8.95
N PHE A 218 -0.24 -4.23 9.44
CA PHE A 218 -1.53 -4.67 9.96
C PHE A 218 -2.65 -4.55 8.93
N PRO A 219 -3.69 -5.40 9.05
CA PRO A 219 -4.88 -5.27 8.22
C PRO A 219 -5.63 -3.98 8.54
N GLU A 220 -6.40 -3.48 7.57
CA GLU A 220 -7.22 -2.27 7.73
C GLU A 220 -8.22 -2.35 8.89
N THR A 221 -8.70 -3.55 9.20
CA THR A 221 -9.63 -3.83 10.30
C THR A 221 -8.98 -3.79 11.68
N ALA A 222 -7.65 -3.63 11.78
CA ALA A 222 -6.96 -3.52 13.05
C ALA A 222 -7.50 -2.33 13.86
N LYS A 223 -7.87 -2.62 15.11
CA LYS A 223 -8.41 -1.63 16.06
C LYS A 223 -7.31 -0.83 16.77
N GLN A 224 -6.09 -1.35 16.76
CA GLN A 224 -4.92 -0.74 17.40
C GLN A 224 -3.69 -0.93 16.49
N TRP A 225 -2.83 0.08 16.46
CA TRP A 225 -1.57 0.11 15.71
C TRP A 225 -0.61 1.09 16.39
N ALA A 226 0.68 0.94 16.13
CA ALA A 226 1.73 1.72 16.77
C ALA A 226 2.20 2.91 15.91
N ALA A 227 2.14 2.76 14.58
CA ALA A 227 2.52 3.79 13.63
C ALA A 227 1.73 3.67 12.32
N ILE A 228 1.86 4.68 11.47
CA ILE A 228 1.18 4.81 10.19
C ILE A 228 2.23 5.05 9.10
N GLN A 229 2.36 4.12 8.16
CA GLN A 229 3.17 4.34 6.96
C GLN A 229 2.36 5.14 5.93
N ASP A 230 2.96 6.18 5.37
CA ASP A 230 2.44 6.96 4.25
C ASP A 230 3.12 6.50 2.95
N ASN A 231 2.40 5.70 2.17
CA ASN A 231 2.88 5.08 0.93
C ASN A 231 3.14 6.11 -0.19
N GLU A 232 2.63 7.34 -0.07
CA GLU A 232 2.88 8.39 -1.05
C GLU A 232 4.17 9.17 -0.76
N THR A 233 4.52 9.36 0.51
CA THR A 233 5.69 10.16 0.92
C THR A 233 6.88 9.31 1.37
N GLY A 234 6.65 8.02 1.68
CA GLY A 234 7.67 7.14 2.27
C GLY A 234 7.94 7.42 3.76
N LEU A 235 7.16 8.31 4.37
CA LEU A 235 7.26 8.64 5.78
C LEU A 235 6.48 7.65 6.65
N ILE A 236 6.90 7.52 7.90
CA ILE A 236 6.20 6.79 8.94
C ILE A 236 5.86 7.77 10.04
N TRP A 237 4.59 7.87 10.37
CA TRP A 237 4.05 8.75 11.40
C TRP A 237 3.77 7.98 12.68
N GLU A 238 4.08 8.57 13.83
CA GLU A 238 3.73 7.96 15.10
C GLU A 238 2.20 7.96 15.28
N MET A 239 1.67 6.90 15.89
CA MET A 239 0.29 6.92 16.36
C MET A 239 0.26 7.52 17.77
N LYS A 240 -0.58 8.55 17.97
CA LYS A 240 -0.84 9.11 19.30
C LYS A 240 -1.77 8.21 20.10
N THR A 241 -1.69 8.28 21.42
CA THR A 241 -2.55 7.55 22.37
C THR A 241 -3.34 8.50 23.27
N ASN A 242 -4.19 7.96 24.14
CA ASN A 242 -4.94 8.69 25.18
C ASN A 242 -4.86 8.02 26.55
N ASP A 243 -3.75 7.30 26.80
CA ASP A 243 -3.53 6.39 27.93
C ASP A 243 -2.64 6.98 29.04
N GLY A 244 -2.18 8.23 28.91
CA GLY A 244 -1.22 8.88 29.79
C GLY A 244 0.22 8.37 29.63
N GLY A 245 0.47 7.48 28.67
CA GLY A 245 1.79 6.97 28.34
C GLY A 245 2.60 7.96 27.50
N LEU A 246 3.81 7.56 27.12
CA LEU A 246 4.77 8.39 26.36
C LEU A 246 4.13 9.14 25.17
N GLN A 247 3.30 8.45 24.38
CA GLN A 247 2.68 8.96 23.15
C GLN A 247 1.33 9.66 23.36
N ASP A 248 0.94 9.97 24.61
CA ASP A 248 -0.37 10.59 24.89
C ASP A 248 -0.51 11.92 24.15
N SER A 249 -1.64 12.10 23.48
CA SER A 249 -1.89 13.26 22.62
C SER A 249 -2.08 14.57 23.37
N ARG A 250 -2.33 14.51 24.68
CA ARG A 250 -2.45 15.68 25.56
C ARG A 250 -1.10 16.21 26.00
N HIS A 251 0.00 15.51 25.71
CA HIS A 251 1.34 16.00 26.02
C HIS A 251 1.69 17.23 25.18
N TYR A 252 2.40 18.16 25.82
CA TYR A 252 2.96 19.35 25.18
C TYR A 252 4.45 19.42 25.51
N TYR A 253 5.23 19.86 24.52
CA TYR A 253 6.69 19.83 24.58
C TYR A 253 7.24 21.23 24.29
N THR A 254 8.43 21.51 24.82
CA THR A 254 9.25 22.64 24.36
C THR A 254 10.26 22.18 23.32
N TRP A 255 10.61 23.07 22.39
CA TRP A 255 11.72 22.84 21.48
C TRP A 255 13.01 22.78 22.28
N TYR A 256 13.76 21.71 22.06
CA TYR A 256 15.11 21.56 22.55
C TYR A 256 15.94 20.79 21.52
N ASP A 257 17.06 21.37 21.10
CA ASP A 257 18.07 20.74 20.27
C ASP A 257 19.47 21.18 20.77
N PRO A 258 20.15 20.36 21.58
CA PRO A 258 21.42 20.75 22.21
C PRO A 258 22.55 21.01 21.19
N LYS A 259 22.40 20.55 19.94
CA LYS A 259 23.38 20.75 18.86
C LYS A 259 22.86 21.68 17.77
N GLY A 260 21.64 22.18 17.92
CA GLY A 260 20.97 23.02 16.94
C GLY A 260 21.41 24.48 17.02
N LYS A 261 21.14 25.24 15.96
CA LYS A 261 21.34 26.70 15.93
C LYS A 261 20.52 27.40 17.00
N ILE A 262 19.31 26.89 17.25
CA ILE A 262 18.42 27.33 18.32
C ILE A 262 18.33 26.17 19.32
N VAL A 263 18.99 26.34 20.47
CA VAL A 263 19.03 25.30 21.51
C VAL A 263 17.66 25.08 22.14
N GLY A 264 16.89 26.15 22.37
CA GLY A 264 15.57 26.06 22.99
C GLY A 264 15.60 25.80 24.50
N LYS A 265 14.48 25.33 25.05
CA LYS A 265 14.28 25.11 26.49
C LYS A 265 14.16 23.60 26.76
N GLU A 266 15.09 23.07 27.55
CA GLU A 266 15.03 21.69 28.01
C GLU A 266 13.88 21.48 29.02
N ASN A 267 13.18 20.35 28.92
CA ASN A 267 12.17 19.89 29.86
C ASN A 267 11.12 20.94 30.30
N GLY A 268 10.66 21.77 29.36
CA GLY A 268 9.77 22.90 29.67
C GLY A 268 8.28 22.64 29.45
N GLY A 269 7.92 21.48 28.89
CA GLY A 269 6.54 21.07 28.61
C GLY A 269 5.83 20.38 29.78
N ASN A 270 4.72 19.69 29.47
CA ASN A 270 4.00 18.83 30.39
C ASN A 270 3.65 17.53 29.67
N CYS A 271 4.26 16.44 30.13
CA CYS A 271 4.25 15.13 29.52
C CYS A 271 4.66 14.07 30.56
N GLN A 272 4.56 12.80 30.18
CA GLN A 272 5.01 11.65 30.97
C GLN A 272 5.92 10.73 30.13
N GLY A 273 6.82 10.00 30.82
CA GLY A 273 7.68 8.97 30.21
C GLY A 273 8.98 9.47 29.58
N CYS A 274 9.22 10.79 29.51
CA CYS A 274 10.49 11.38 29.12
C CYS A 274 10.59 12.82 29.66
N ARG A 275 11.69 13.52 29.38
CA ARG A 275 11.72 14.97 29.57
C ARG A 275 10.81 15.62 28.52
N CYS A 276 10.09 16.67 28.91
CA CYS A 276 9.04 17.27 28.10
C CYS A 276 9.59 18.28 27.09
N ASP A 277 10.52 17.79 26.27
CA ASP A 277 11.14 18.48 25.17
C ASP A 277 11.29 17.59 23.93
N THR A 278 11.51 18.22 22.78
CA THR A 278 11.54 17.52 21.47
C THR A 278 12.65 16.48 21.36
N ALA A 279 13.86 16.77 21.87
CA ALA A 279 14.99 15.87 21.77
C ALA A 279 14.79 14.62 22.63
N ALA A 280 14.31 14.79 23.87
CA ALA A 280 14.05 13.67 24.77
C ALA A 280 12.91 12.78 24.28
N TYR A 281 11.85 13.36 23.72
CA TYR A 281 10.74 12.59 23.17
C TYR A 281 11.16 11.78 21.94
N ALA A 282 11.87 12.39 20.99
CA ALA A 282 12.42 11.68 19.84
C ALA A 282 13.36 10.55 20.26
N LYS A 283 14.27 10.82 21.21
CA LYS A 283 15.15 9.79 21.77
C LYS A 283 14.36 8.65 22.40
N ALA A 284 13.32 8.93 23.18
CA ALA A 284 12.52 7.90 23.83
C ALA A 284 11.81 6.97 22.82
N LEU A 285 11.30 7.51 21.70
CA LEU A 285 10.75 6.69 20.62
C LEU A 285 11.82 5.86 19.90
N ASN A 286 13.01 6.44 19.71
CA ASN A 286 14.14 5.75 19.08
C ASN A 286 14.68 4.61 19.92
N ASP A 287 14.83 4.81 21.23
CA ASP A 287 15.24 3.77 22.18
C ASP A 287 14.21 2.62 22.22
N LYS A 288 12.92 2.95 22.08
CA LYS A 288 11.81 1.99 21.98
C LYS A 288 11.72 1.26 20.65
N GLN A 289 12.40 1.76 19.62
CA GLN A 289 12.30 1.27 18.25
C GLN A 289 10.84 1.18 17.77
N LEU A 290 10.04 2.21 18.01
CA LEU A 290 8.62 2.22 17.61
C LEU A 290 8.48 1.92 16.11
N ALA A 291 7.64 0.94 15.76
CA ALA A 291 7.48 0.40 14.42
C ALA A 291 8.81 -0.05 13.77
N GLY A 292 9.71 -0.62 14.56
CA GLY A 292 11.04 -1.05 14.13
C GLY A 292 12.00 0.08 13.73
N SER A 293 11.62 1.35 13.96
CA SER A 293 12.37 2.54 13.53
C SER A 293 13.12 3.20 14.69
N ASN A 294 14.36 3.65 14.44
CA ASN A 294 15.24 4.29 15.42
C ASN A 294 15.73 5.68 14.99
N ASN A 295 15.05 6.28 14.03
CA ASN A 295 15.33 7.57 13.39
C ASN A 295 14.12 8.53 13.44
N TRP A 296 13.25 8.38 14.44
CA TRP A 296 12.18 9.30 14.78
C TRP A 296 12.72 10.70 15.05
N ARG A 297 12.12 11.69 14.39
CA ARG A 297 12.47 13.10 14.47
C ARG A 297 11.25 13.99 14.34
N VAL A 298 11.40 15.26 14.71
CA VAL A 298 10.40 16.27 14.43
C VAL A 298 10.34 16.48 12.91
N PRO A 299 9.15 16.47 12.29
CA PRO A 299 8.98 16.67 10.84
C PRO A 299 9.28 18.12 10.44
N THR A 300 9.54 18.35 9.16
CA THR A 300 9.51 19.71 8.59
C THR A 300 8.06 20.17 8.40
N ILE A 301 7.85 21.47 8.17
CA ILE A 301 6.51 21.99 7.90
C ILE A 301 5.91 21.39 6.62
N GLU A 302 6.71 21.20 5.58
CA GLU A 302 6.29 20.60 4.31
C GLU A 302 5.83 19.14 4.52
N GLU A 303 6.54 18.38 5.35
CA GLU A 303 6.17 17.01 5.71
C GLU A 303 4.83 16.97 6.45
N LEU A 304 4.62 17.85 7.45
CA LEU A 304 3.34 17.94 8.16
C LEU A 304 2.17 18.30 7.24
N GLU A 305 2.38 19.23 6.29
CA GLU A 305 1.35 19.65 5.34
C GLU A 305 0.87 18.51 4.44
N THR A 306 1.72 17.52 4.19
CA THR A 306 1.33 16.35 3.41
C THR A 306 0.18 15.56 4.06
N LEU A 307 0.00 15.62 5.38
CA LEU A 307 -1.11 14.95 6.07
C LEU A 307 -2.48 15.53 5.69
N PHE A 308 -2.52 16.76 5.18
CA PHE A 308 -3.74 17.49 4.85
C PHE A 308 -3.98 17.59 3.34
N LYS A 309 -2.94 17.89 2.53
CA LYS A 309 -2.96 18.10 1.05
C LYS A 309 -4.06 19.04 0.52
N ALA A 310 -5.33 18.65 0.60
CA ALA A 310 -6.51 19.43 0.17
C ALA A 310 -7.67 19.38 1.19
N GLN A 311 -7.42 18.87 2.38
CA GLN A 311 -8.42 18.65 3.43
C GLN A 311 -8.19 19.60 4.61
N SER A 312 -9.26 19.88 5.34
CA SER A 312 -9.20 20.66 6.57
C SER A 312 -8.80 19.84 7.80
N THR A 313 -8.85 18.49 7.73
CA THR A 313 -8.60 17.60 8.88
C THR A 313 -7.85 16.33 8.47
N THR A 314 -7.14 15.72 9.44
CA THR A 314 -6.45 14.44 9.28
C THR A 314 -7.43 13.27 9.18
N ASP A 315 -7.04 12.18 8.50
CA ASP A 315 -7.86 10.97 8.41
C ASP A 315 -8.00 10.26 9.78
N LYS A 316 -9.16 10.41 10.41
CA LYS A 316 -9.46 9.84 11.73
C LYS A 316 -9.45 8.32 11.80
N ARG A 317 -9.35 7.61 10.68
CA ARG A 317 -9.17 6.14 10.66
C ARG A 317 -7.74 5.72 10.99
N TYR A 318 -6.77 6.62 10.76
CA TYR A 318 -5.34 6.39 10.99
C TYR A 318 -4.80 7.29 12.12
N PHE A 319 -5.37 8.49 12.29
CA PHE A 319 -4.94 9.51 13.25
C PHE A 319 -6.03 9.80 14.31
N LEU A 320 -6.44 8.79 15.08
CA LEU A 320 -7.61 8.88 15.98
C LEU A 320 -7.42 9.95 17.06
N TYR A 321 -6.33 9.85 17.81
CA TYR A 321 -6.14 10.60 19.05
C TYR A 321 -5.44 11.94 18.86
N VAL A 322 -5.16 12.34 17.62
CA VAL A 322 -4.56 13.64 17.34
C VAL A 322 -5.52 14.78 17.72
N GLN A 323 -5.01 15.74 18.48
CA GLN A 323 -5.78 16.85 19.02
C GLN A 323 -6.03 17.91 17.93
N PRO A 324 -7.18 18.60 17.93
CA PRO A 324 -7.44 19.74 17.04
C PRO A 324 -6.69 20.99 17.54
N SER A 325 -5.35 20.95 17.50
CA SER A 325 -4.47 21.96 18.07
C SER A 325 -3.27 22.24 17.16
N VAL A 326 -2.35 23.11 17.60
CA VAL A 326 -1.14 23.48 16.85
C VAL A 326 -0.02 22.48 17.12
N TYR A 327 0.53 21.91 16.04
CA TYR A 327 1.67 20.99 16.06
C TYR A 327 2.87 21.66 15.40
N CYS A 328 3.98 21.81 16.12
CA CYS A 328 5.14 22.52 15.61
C CYS A 328 6.15 21.61 14.90
N SER A 329 6.77 22.17 13.86
CA SER A 329 7.76 21.51 13.02
C SER A 329 9.19 21.88 13.42
N ALA A 330 10.17 21.22 12.81
CA ALA A 330 11.57 21.59 12.88
C ALA A 330 11.96 22.78 11.98
N THR A 331 11.03 23.29 11.16
CA THR A 331 11.31 24.39 10.23
C THR A 331 11.25 25.73 10.94
N LEU A 332 12.34 26.50 10.89
CA LEU A 332 12.41 27.84 11.47
C LEU A 332 11.55 28.84 10.68
N TYR A 333 10.80 29.67 11.41
CA TYR A 333 10.06 30.82 10.88
C TYR A 333 10.92 32.09 10.90
N SER A 334 11.57 32.36 12.03
CA SER A 334 12.42 33.54 12.22
C SER A 334 13.64 33.17 13.08
N LEU A 335 14.81 33.71 12.70
CA LEU A 335 16.07 33.51 13.41
C LEU A 335 16.27 34.52 14.55
N ASP A 336 15.92 35.79 14.32
CA ASP A 336 16.17 36.88 15.29
C ASP A 336 15.28 36.79 16.53
N ASN A 337 14.08 36.24 16.37
CA ASN A 337 13.17 35.87 17.45
C ASN A 337 12.76 34.41 17.23
N PRO A 338 13.47 33.43 17.80
CA PRO A 338 13.37 32.03 17.42
C PRO A 338 11.94 31.52 17.53
N MET A 339 11.33 31.33 16.36
CA MET A 339 10.00 30.81 16.16
C MET A 339 10.06 29.72 15.11
N PHE A 340 9.15 28.77 15.21
CA PHE A 340 9.04 27.61 14.36
C PHE A 340 7.73 27.65 13.61
N TRP A 341 7.74 27.21 12.36
CA TRP A 341 6.51 26.93 11.64
C TRP A 341 5.78 25.77 12.31
N CYS A 342 4.48 25.93 12.47
CA CYS A 342 3.59 24.94 13.02
C CYS A 342 2.38 24.76 12.08
N LEU A 343 1.65 23.68 12.25
CA LEU A 343 0.43 23.41 11.50
C LEU A 343 -0.73 23.29 12.49
N ASP A 344 -1.82 24.00 12.22
CA ASP A 344 -3.05 23.87 12.99
C ASP A 344 -3.85 22.66 12.48
N PHE A 345 -3.95 21.62 13.30
CA PHE A 345 -4.63 20.37 12.92
C PHE A 345 -6.16 20.48 12.94
N LYS A 346 -6.72 21.61 13.41
CA LYS A 346 -8.14 21.93 13.28
C LYS A 346 -8.48 22.49 11.90
N THR A 347 -7.56 23.24 11.29
CA THR A 347 -7.81 24.01 10.07
C THR A 347 -6.97 23.59 8.86
N GLY A 348 -5.88 22.84 9.08
CA GLY A 348 -4.89 22.47 8.07
C GLY A 348 -4.01 23.63 7.60
N LYS A 349 -3.99 24.75 8.33
CA LYS A 349 -3.26 25.97 7.93
C LYS A 349 -1.98 26.15 8.73
N ARG A 350 -0.96 26.75 8.09
CA ARG A 350 0.27 27.16 8.78
C ARG A 350 -0.03 28.14 9.90
N ASN A 351 0.69 27.98 10.99
CA ASN A 351 0.78 28.88 12.14
C ASN A 351 2.26 28.97 12.53
N TYR A 352 2.61 29.79 13.52
CA TYR A 352 3.97 29.85 14.05
C TYR A 352 3.94 29.99 15.56
N ASN A 353 4.98 29.47 16.22
CA ASN A 353 5.07 29.54 17.67
C ASN A 353 6.53 29.52 18.15
N LYS A 354 6.83 29.86 19.41
CA LYS A 354 8.20 29.78 19.99
C LYS A 354 8.66 28.34 20.26
N GLY A 355 8.28 27.39 19.41
CA GLY A 355 8.67 25.99 19.51
C GLY A 355 7.98 25.22 20.64
N TYR A 356 6.82 25.68 21.11
CA TYR A 356 6.05 24.97 22.14
C TYR A 356 4.68 24.50 21.60
N GLY A 357 4.23 23.33 22.03
CA GLY A 357 2.91 22.82 21.67
C GLY A 357 2.83 21.30 21.62
N HIS A 358 1.80 20.80 20.94
CA HIS A 358 1.72 19.38 20.65
C HIS A 358 2.79 19.01 19.62
N LEU A 359 3.22 17.75 19.67
CA LEU A 359 4.24 17.24 18.76
C LEU A 359 3.72 16.01 18.05
N MET A 360 4.13 15.83 16.80
CA MET A 360 3.99 14.59 16.05
C MET A 360 5.35 14.29 15.44
N LEU A 361 5.87 13.10 15.67
CA LEU A 361 7.14 12.65 15.10
C LEU A 361 6.92 11.87 13.81
N THR A 362 7.92 11.96 12.94
CA THR A 362 8.02 11.19 11.71
C THR A 362 9.34 10.43 11.68
N SER A 363 9.36 9.36 10.89
CA SER A 363 10.52 8.54 10.58
C SER A 363 10.53 8.24 9.07
N THR A 364 11.67 7.83 8.54
CA THR A 364 11.79 7.38 7.15
C THR A 364 11.93 5.86 7.10
N TYR A 365 11.21 5.21 6.20
CA TYR A 365 11.30 3.77 5.98
C TYR A 365 12.71 3.37 5.47
N LYS A 366 13.31 2.31 6.03
CA LYS A 366 14.66 1.84 5.66
C LYS A 366 14.79 1.37 4.21
N GLY A 367 13.70 1.05 3.51
CA GLY A 367 13.71 0.42 2.18
C GLY A 367 13.72 1.37 0.96
N LEU A 368 13.98 2.67 1.12
CA LEU A 368 14.01 3.62 -0.02
C LEU A 368 15.40 4.21 -0.33
N ASN A 369 16.46 3.70 0.30
CA ASN A 369 17.83 4.04 -0.04
C ASN A 369 18.68 2.75 -0.18
N GLU A 370 18.45 1.98 -1.24
CA GLU A 370 19.46 1.10 -1.85
C GLU A 370 19.36 1.17 -3.38
#